data_AF-A0A7N0V1I7-F1
#
_entry.id   AF-A0A7N0V1I7-F1
#
_cell.length_a   1.000
_cell.length_b   1.000
_cell.length_c   1.000
_cell.angle_alpha   90.00
_cell.angle_beta   90.00
_cell.angle_gamma   90.00
#
_symmetry.space_group_name_H-M   'P 1'
#
loop_
_entity.id
_entity.type
_entity.pdbx_description
1 polymer ?
#
loop_
_entity_poly.entity_id
_entity_poly.type
_entity_poly.pdbx_seq_one_letter_code
_entity_poly.pdbx_strand_id
1 'polypeptide(L)'
;GKTHLGDPLGHDDITLGFVDLLRDDFIEKDRSRGIYFTQDWVSLPGVLLVASGGIHVWHMPALTEIFGNDSVLQFGGGTLVEFGTS
;
A
#
# COMPACT_ATOMS: atom_id res chain seq x y z
N GLY A 1 -5.91 -4.69 -5.63
CA GLY A 1 -4.59 -4.16 -6.02
C GLY A 1 -3.56 -5.20 -5.64
N LYS A 2 -2.59 -5.48 -6.52
CA LYS A 2 -1.44 -6.34 -6.15
C LYS A 2 -0.44 -5.48 -5.36
N THR A 3 0.11 -6.00 -4.27
CA THR A 3 1.27 -5.42 -3.59
C THR A 3 2.51 -5.62 -4.44
N HIS A 4 3.13 -4.52 -4.87
CA HIS A 4 4.34 -4.51 -5.71
C HIS A 4 5.62 -4.56 -4.88
N LEU A 5 5.59 -5.25 -3.74
CA LEU A 5 6.76 -5.29 -2.85
C LEU A 5 7.89 -6.07 -3.52
N GLY A 6 8.97 -5.38 -3.90
CA GLY A 6 10.11 -5.98 -4.60
C GLY A 6 9.91 -6.19 -6.10
N ASP A 7 8.86 -5.64 -6.71
CA ASP A 7 8.72 -5.59 -8.17
C ASP A 7 9.53 -4.39 -8.71
N PRO A 8 10.57 -4.59 -9.54
CA PRO A 8 11.31 -3.47 -10.14
C PRO A 8 10.47 -2.57 -11.06
N LEU A 9 9.23 -2.96 -11.38
CA LEU A 9 8.25 -2.14 -12.10
C LEU A 9 7.35 -1.29 -11.18
N GLY A 10 7.34 -1.56 -9.87
CA GLY A 10 6.64 -0.76 -8.87
C GLY A 10 7.45 0.48 -8.51
N HIS A 11 6.90 1.68 -8.77
CA HIS A 11 7.49 2.92 -8.26
C HIS A 11 6.96 3.13 -6.83
N ASP A 12 7.82 2.93 -5.82
CA ASP A 12 7.45 3.07 -4.41
C ASP A 12 6.86 4.46 -4.12
N ASP A 13 7.40 5.52 -4.74
CA ASP A 13 6.89 6.90 -4.60
C ASP A 13 5.45 7.07 -5.11
N ILE A 14 5.08 6.38 -6.20
CA ILE A 14 3.71 6.41 -6.72
C ILE A 14 2.77 5.67 -5.77
N THR A 15 3.23 4.56 -5.19
CA THR A 15 2.45 3.80 -4.20
C THR A 15 2.18 4.67 -2.97
N LEU A 16 3.18 5.42 -2.49
CA LEU A 16 3.01 6.37 -1.40
C LEU A 16 2.03 7.49 -1.75
N GLY A 17 2.07 8.03 -2.97
CA GLY A 17 1.07 9.01 -3.41
C GLY A 17 -0.37 8.48 -3.39
N PHE A 18 -0.57 7.20 -3.71
CA PHE A 18 -1.87 6.55 -3.56
C PHE A 18 -2.28 6.35 -2.10
N VAL A 19 -1.34 6.07 -1.20
CA VAL A 19 -1.59 6.01 0.25
C VAL A 19 -2.07 7.37 0.76
N ASP A 20 -1.36 8.44 0.41
CA ASP A 20 -1.70 9.81 0.81
C ASP A 20 -3.11 10.18 0.33
N LEU A 21 -3.42 9.94 -0.95
CA LEU A 21 -4.72 10.26 -1.56
C LEU A 21 -5.92 9.57 -0.89
N LEU A 22 -5.72 8.37 -0.34
CA LEU A 22 -6.80 7.56 0.23
C LEU A 22 -6.96 7.77 1.73
N ARG A 23 -5.98 8.39 2.41
CA ARG A 23 -5.98 8.56 3.86
C ARG A 23 -6.17 9.99 4.31
N ASP A 24 -5.45 10.91 3.69
CA ASP A 24 -5.35 12.26 4.19
C ASP A 24 -6.50 13.10 3.67
N ASP A 25 -6.98 14.04 4.50
CA ASP A 25 -8.09 14.93 4.10
C ASP A 25 -7.63 15.98 3.09
N PHE A 26 -6.33 16.29 3.06
CA PHE A 26 -5.76 17.27 2.15
C PHE A 26 -4.38 16.81 1.66
N ILE A 27 -4.20 16.80 0.34
CA ILE A 27 -2.99 16.34 -0.33
C ILE A 27 -2.52 17.42 -1.29
N GLU A 28 -1.28 17.90 -1.13
CA GLU A 28 -0.68 18.84 -2.07
C GLU A 28 -0.23 18.15 -3.36
N LYS A 29 -0.18 18.94 -4.45
CA LYS A 29 0.38 18.48 -5.71
C LYS A 29 1.86 18.10 -5.58
N ASP A 30 2.15 16.82 -5.73
CA ASP A 30 3.50 16.29 -5.83
C ASP A 30 3.65 15.33 -7.03
N ARG A 31 4.32 15.79 -8.08
CA ARG A 31 4.53 15.00 -9.30
C ARG A 31 5.47 13.82 -9.10
N SER A 32 6.38 13.87 -8.13
CA SER A 32 7.29 12.75 -7.85
C SER A 32 6.53 11.54 -7.32
N ARG A 33 5.42 11.79 -6.61
CA ARG A 33 4.48 10.79 -6.10
C ARG A 33 3.29 10.52 -7.03
N GLY A 34 3.30 11.07 -8.25
CA GLY A 34 2.20 10.91 -9.22
C GLY A 34 0.93 11.72 -8.90
N ILE A 35 1.01 12.69 -7.98
CA ILE A 35 -0.11 13.57 -7.61
C ILE A 35 -0.05 14.83 -8.50
N TYR A 36 -0.96 14.90 -9.47
CA TYR A 36 -0.96 15.98 -10.47
C TYR A 36 -1.70 17.25 -10.04
N PHE A 37 -2.60 17.13 -9.06
CA PHE A 37 -3.47 18.19 -8.55
C PHE A 37 -3.50 18.14 -7.03
N THR A 38 -3.64 19.30 -6.40
CA THR A 38 -3.97 19.37 -4.97
C THR A 38 -5.40 18.89 -4.78
N GLN A 39 -5.63 18.03 -3.79
CA GLN A 39 -6.92 17.44 -3.49
C GLN A 39 -7.30 17.74 -2.04
N ASP A 40 -8.49 18.29 -1.85
CA ASP A 40 -9.14 18.48 -0.55
C ASP A 40 -10.39 17.59 -0.53
N TRP A 41 -10.48 16.71 0.45
CA TRP A 41 -11.59 15.76 0.63
C TRP A 41 -12.69 16.29 1.55
N VAL A 42 -12.54 17.50 2.10
CA VAL A 42 -13.59 18.21 2.85
C VAL A 42 -14.18 17.35 3.97
N SER A 43 -13.29 16.73 4.74
CA SER A 43 -13.58 15.85 5.88
C SER A 43 -14.35 14.57 5.53
N LEU A 44 -14.26 14.11 4.28
CA LEU A 44 -14.67 12.75 3.95
C LEU A 44 -13.78 11.75 4.70
N PRO A 45 -14.35 10.64 5.22
CA PRO A 45 -13.56 9.64 5.92
C PRO A 45 -12.58 8.96 4.97
N GLY A 46 -11.34 8.81 5.41
CA GLY A 46 -10.31 8.05 4.70
C GLY A 46 -10.70 6.59 4.47
N VAL A 47 -10.11 5.99 3.45
CA VAL A 47 -10.35 4.61 3.04
C VAL A 47 -9.28 3.69 3.65
N LEU A 48 -9.71 2.57 4.22
CA LEU A 48 -8.78 1.53 4.69
C LEU A 48 -8.05 0.90 3.50
N LEU A 49 -6.72 0.99 3.53
CA LEU A 49 -5.86 0.44 2.50
C LEU A 49 -5.77 -1.07 2.62
N VAL A 50 -5.84 -1.78 1.48
CA VAL A 50 -5.68 -3.24 1.45
C VAL A 50 -4.43 -3.60 0.64
N ALA A 51 -3.43 -4.15 1.33
CA ALA A 51 -2.26 -4.74 0.72
C ALA A 51 -2.53 -6.23 0.45
N SER A 52 -2.54 -6.66 -0.82
CA SER A 52 -2.85 -8.06 -1.16
C SER A 52 -2.11 -8.56 -2.39
N GLY A 53 -1.87 -9.88 -2.44
CA GLY A 53 -1.23 -10.56 -3.58
C GLY A 53 0.27 -10.79 -3.38
N GLY A 54 0.68 -12.07 -3.37
CA GLY A 54 2.10 -12.45 -3.30
C GLY A 54 2.82 -12.14 -1.97
N ILE A 55 2.10 -11.65 -0.96
CA ILE A 55 2.70 -11.31 0.33
C ILE A 55 2.81 -12.51 1.26
N HIS A 56 3.94 -12.56 1.98
CA HIS A 56 4.31 -13.57 2.97
C HIS A 56 5.03 -12.89 4.14
N VAL A 57 5.28 -13.60 5.25
CA VAL A 57 5.70 -12.99 6.52
C VAL A 57 6.98 -12.15 6.43
N TRP A 58 7.91 -12.48 5.54
CA TRP A 58 9.16 -11.73 5.36
C TRP A 58 8.96 -10.33 4.78
N HIS A 59 7.79 -10.05 4.21
CA HIS A 59 7.39 -8.73 3.72
C HIS A 59 6.90 -7.80 4.83
N MET A 60 6.68 -8.29 6.06
CA MET A 60 6.07 -7.50 7.14
C MET A 60 6.81 -6.18 7.42
N PRO A 61 8.15 -6.12 7.54
CA PRO A 61 8.82 -4.85 7.83
C PRO A 61 8.51 -3.75 6.80
N ALA A 62 8.61 -4.08 5.50
CA ALA A 62 8.35 -3.12 4.43
C ALA A 62 6.85 -2.81 4.25
N LEU A 63 5.95 -3.79 4.49
CA LEU A 63 4.50 -3.53 4.48
C LEU A 63 4.08 -2.57 5.59
N THR A 64 4.68 -2.69 6.77
CA THR A 64 4.37 -1.80 7.91
C THR A 64 4.91 -0.40 7.66
N GLU A 65 6.06 -0.26 6.99
CA GLU A 65 6.62 1.04 6.60
C GLU A 65 5.74 1.76 5.57
N ILE A 66 5.25 1.05 4.55
CA ILE A 66 4.47 1.65 3.45
C ILE A 66 3.02 1.89 3.86
N PHE A 67 2.38 0.89 4.47
CA PHE A 67 0.95 0.93 4.74
C PHE A 67 0.63 1.30 6.18
N GLY A 68 1.56 1.30 7.13
CA GLY A 68 1.26 1.66 8.52
C GLY A 68 0.11 0.86 9.16
N ASN A 69 -0.41 1.38 10.27
CA ASN A 69 -1.34 0.66 11.14
C ASN A 69 -2.78 0.58 10.62
N ASP A 70 -3.22 1.56 9.83
CA ASP A 70 -4.61 1.64 9.34
C ASP A 70 -4.79 0.93 7.99
N SER A 71 -4.33 -0.32 7.94
CA SER A 71 -4.32 -1.13 6.73
C SER A 71 -4.75 -2.57 7.00
N VAL A 72 -5.29 -3.21 5.97
CA VAL A 72 -5.60 -4.64 5.94
C VAL A 72 -4.55 -5.33 5.09
N LEU A 73 -3.78 -6.23 5.70
CA LEU A 73 -2.82 -7.08 4.98
C LEU A 73 -3.47 -8.43 4.67
N GLN A 74 -3.77 -8.69 3.40
CA GLN A 74 -4.44 -9.91 2.97
C GLN A 74 -3.42 -10.96 2.49
N PHE A 75 -3.13 -11.92 3.36
CA PHE A 75 -2.32 -13.10 3.05
C PHE A 75 -3.20 -14.21 2.46
N GLY A 76 -3.24 -14.29 1.12
CA GLY A 76 -3.92 -15.40 0.42
C GLY A 76 -3.12 -16.70 0.50
N GLY A 77 -2.23 -16.93 -0.47
CA GLY A 77 -1.36 -18.12 -0.52
C GLY A 77 -0.36 -18.24 0.63
N GLY A 78 0.08 -17.12 1.21
CA GLY A 78 1.00 -17.10 2.37
C GLY A 78 0.39 -17.63 3.68
N THR A 79 -0.91 -17.89 3.72
CA THR A 79 -1.61 -18.51 4.87
C THR A 79 -1.90 -20.00 4.62
N LEU A 80 -2.01 -20.42 3.35
CA LEU A 80 -2.37 -21.81 2.96
C LEU A 80 -1.15 -22.69 2.67
N VAL A 81 0.06 -22.13 2.62
CA VAL A 81 1.30 -22.88 2.44
C VAL A 81 2.12 -22.81 3.72
N GLU A 82 1.64 -23.51 4.75
CA GLU A 82 2.49 -23.92 5.88
C GLU A 82 3.05 -25.32 5.55
N PHE A 83 4.38 -25.39 5.42
CA PHE A 83 5.24 -26.58 5.32
C PHE A 83 4.94 -27.60 4.21
N GLY A 84 5.58 -27.42 3.06
CA GLY A 84 5.70 -28.50 2.08
C GLY A 84 6.40 -28.11 0.80
N THR A 85 7.73 -28.04 0.81
CA THR A 85 8.64 -28.53 -0.24
C THR A 85 10.08 -28.25 0.20
N SER A 86 10.67 -29.25 0.85
CA SER A 86 12.11 -29.54 0.76
C SER A 86 12.46 -30.03 -0.63
#